data_AF-K1U6Y4-F1
#
_entry.id   AF-K1U6Y4-F1
#
_cell.length_a   1.000
_cell.length_b   1.000
_cell.length_c   1.000
_cell.angle_alpha   90.00
_cell.angle_beta   90.00
_cell.angle_gamma   90.00
#
_symmetry.space_group_name_H-M   'P 1'
#
loop_
_entity.id
_entity.type
_entity.pdbx_description
1 polymer ?
#
loop_
_entity_poly.entity_id
_entity_poly.type
_entity_poly.pdbx_seq_one_letter_code
_entity_poly.pdbx_strand_id
1 'polypeptide(L)'
;LQVYFTGNDQVTYSTGNNNYLADDKFPRALWTPWYGATNNTFSTSGNWQTVSIPLSEFAYDRYGNKLGGLKFENLTGMTMFLYTGPYKEATVECSPTICVDNIRVCPINE
;
A
#
# COMPACT_ATOMS: atom_id res chain seq x y z
N LEU A 1 -4.21 -3.32 1.74
CA LEU A 1 -3.31 -3.32 0.58
C LEU A 1 -2.13 -2.46 0.95
N GLN A 2 -0.93 -3.03 0.99
CA GLN A 2 0.28 -2.25 1.23
C GLN A 2 0.81 -1.77 -0.12
N VAL A 3 1.15 -0.48 -0.24
CA VAL A 3 1.74 0.10 -1.45
C VAL A 3 3.12 0.65 -1.10
N TYR A 4 4.11 0.23 -1.87
CA TYR A 4 5.51 0.56 -1.67
C TYR A 4 6.02 1.37 -2.86
N PHE A 5 6.85 2.35 -2.57
CA PHE A 5 7.80 2.91 -3.52
C PHE A 5 9.19 2.48 -3.07
N THR A 6 9.96 1.83 -3.94
CA THR A 6 11.29 1.30 -3.64
C THR A 6 12.37 2.03 -4.43
N GLY A 7 13.53 2.25 -3.81
CA GLY A 7 14.72 2.69 -4.52
C GLY A 7 15.51 1.51 -5.07
N ASN A 8 16.53 1.81 -5.88
CA ASN A 8 17.43 0.79 -6.44
C ASN A 8 18.22 0.04 -5.35
N ASP A 9 18.41 0.66 -4.18
CA ASP A 9 19.04 0.02 -3.01
C ASP A 9 18.20 -1.12 -2.43
N GLN A 10 16.87 -1.06 -2.58
CA GLN A 10 15.97 -2.11 -2.10
C GLN A 10 15.81 -3.20 -3.15
N VAL A 11 15.52 -2.83 -4.40
CA VAL A 11 15.26 -3.79 -5.47
C VAL A 11 15.48 -3.18 -6.84
N THR A 12 16.04 -3.97 -7.74
CA THR A 12 16.07 -3.72 -9.19
C THR A 12 15.62 -4.99 -9.91
N TYR A 13 15.41 -4.90 -11.22
CA TYR A 13 15.16 -6.08 -12.05
C TYR A 13 16.31 -7.10 -11.94
N SER A 14 17.57 -6.65 -11.91
CA SER A 14 18.75 -7.52 -11.81
C SER A 14 19.00 -8.09 -10.41
N THR A 15 18.56 -7.40 -9.35
CA THR A 15 18.82 -7.76 -7.94
C THR A 15 17.54 -8.17 -7.21
N GLY A 16 16.59 -8.75 -7.96
CA GLY A 16 15.26 -9.11 -7.48
C GLY A 16 15.28 -9.84 -6.14
N ASN A 17 14.54 -9.31 -5.17
CA ASN A 17 14.34 -9.87 -3.84
C ASN A 17 13.01 -9.37 -3.27
N ASN A 18 12.62 -9.85 -2.09
CA ASN A 18 11.39 -9.43 -1.40
C ASN A 18 11.62 -9.02 0.07
N ASN A 19 12.88 -8.86 0.49
CA ASN A 19 13.22 -8.61 1.89
C ASN A 19 12.63 -7.27 2.38
N TYR A 20 12.53 -6.27 1.50
CA TYR A 20 11.96 -4.96 1.80
C TYR A 20 10.47 -5.01 2.22
N LEU A 21 9.72 -6.04 1.80
CA LEU A 21 8.33 -6.24 2.23
C LEU A 21 8.24 -6.47 3.74
N ALA A 22 9.28 -7.08 4.31
CA ALA A 22 9.40 -7.40 5.72
C ALA A 22 10.33 -6.46 6.50
N ASP A 23 10.69 -5.30 5.96
CA ASP A 23 11.45 -4.29 6.69
C ASP A 23 10.50 -3.27 7.32
N ASP A 24 10.32 -3.31 8.64
CA ASP A 24 9.46 -2.37 9.38
C ASP A 24 10.04 -0.96 9.52
N LYS A 25 11.23 -0.71 8.94
CA LYS A 25 11.79 0.64 8.81
C LYS A 25 11.51 1.27 7.46
N PHE A 26 10.95 0.51 6.51
CA PHE A 26 10.70 0.98 5.16
C PHE A 26 9.27 1.53 5.00
N PRO A 27 9.09 2.80 4.61
CA PRO A 27 7.78 3.42 4.57
C PRO A 27 6.89 2.84 3.46
N ARG A 28 5.62 2.65 3.78
CA ARG A 28 4.56 2.26 2.84
C ARG A 28 3.27 2.99 3.15
N ALA A 29 2.39 3.04 2.15
CA ALA A 29 1.00 3.41 2.37
C ALA A 29 0.16 2.16 2.65
N LEU A 30 -0.88 2.33 3.46
CA LEU A 30 -1.82 1.27 3.83
C LEU A 30 -3.22 1.67 3.34
N TRP A 31 -3.69 1.02 2.27
CA TRP A 31 -5.06 1.18 1.80
C TRP A 31 -5.92 -0.01 2.22
N THR A 32 -6.78 0.18 3.20
CA THR A 32 -7.47 -0.89 3.91
C THR A 32 -8.97 -0.58 4.11
N PRO A 33 -9.72 -0.31 3.02
CA PRO A 33 -11.09 0.22 3.11
C PRO A 33 -12.10 -0.77 3.73
N TRP A 34 -11.75 -2.05 3.81
CA TRP A 34 -12.56 -3.06 4.49
C TRP A 34 -12.46 -2.97 6.01
N TYR A 35 -11.43 -2.35 6.57
CA TYR A 35 -11.26 -2.27 8.01
C TYR A 35 -12.24 -1.26 8.62
N GLY A 36 -13.03 -1.69 9.60
CA GLY A 36 -14.07 -0.87 10.22
C GLY A 36 -15.32 -0.68 9.36
N ALA A 37 -15.37 -1.28 8.18
CA ALA A 37 -16.58 -1.34 7.37
C ALA A 37 -17.56 -2.38 7.93
N THR A 38 -18.83 -2.34 7.51
CA THR A 38 -19.82 -3.35 7.88
C THR A 38 -19.31 -4.76 7.48
N ASN A 39 -19.29 -5.67 8.45
CA ASN A 39 -18.75 -7.03 8.34
C ASN A 39 -17.25 -7.10 7.96
N ASN A 40 -16.48 -6.03 8.13
CA ASN A 40 -15.09 -5.96 7.68
C ASN A 40 -14.90 -6.30 6.18
N THR A 41 -15.86 -5.89 5.34
CA THR A 41 -15.85 -6.13 3.89
C THR A 41 -15.91 -4.83 3.10
N PHE A 42 -15.34 -4.83 1.89
CA PHE A 42 -15.40 -3.69 0.97
C PHE A 42 -15.50 -4.16 -0.48
N SER A 43 -16.33 -3.49 -1.27
CA SER A 43 -16.49 -3.71 -2.71
C SER A 43 -16.93 -2.40 -3.37
N THR A 44 -16.50 -2.17 -4.61
CA THR A 44 -17.01 -1.07 -5.44
C THR A 44 -18.25 -1.49 -6.25
N SER A 45 -18.82 -2.66 -5.96
CA SER A 45 -19.99 -3.23 -6.63
C SER A 45 -19.83 -3.32 -8.16
N GLY A 46 -18.61 -3.64 -8.62
CA GLY A 46 -18.27 -3.76 -10.03
C GLY A 46 -18.00 -2.43 -10.74
N ASN A 47 -18.08 -1.29 -10.04
CA ASN A 47 -17.80 0.02 -10.62
C ASN A 47 -16.34 0.42 -10.44
N TRP A 48 -15.85 1.26 -11.34
CA TRP A 48 -14.56 1.93 -11.18
C TRP A 48 -14.67 3.06 -10.15
N GLN A 49 -13.71 3.10 -9.24
CA GLN A 49 -13.56 4.18 -8.28
C GLN A 49 -12.13 4.71 -8.35
N THR A 50 -11.96 6.04 -8.36
CA THR A 50 -10.64 6.64 -8.20
C THR A 50 -10.22 6.56 -6.73
N VAL A 51 -9.06 5.99 -6.46
CA VAL A 51 -8.43 5.96 -5.13
C VAL A 51 -7.27 6.94 -5.14
N SER A 52 -7.29 7.90 -4.21
CA SER A 52 -6.20 8.86 -4.01
C SER A 52 -5.47 8.53 -2.70
N ILE A 53 -4.17 8.30 -2.79
CA ILE A 53 -3.28 8.13 -1.64
C ILE A 53 -2.23 9.26 -1.73
N PRO A 54 -2.31 10.29 -0.88
CA PRO A 54 -1.28 11.31 -0.82
C PRO A 54 0.11 10.71 -0.59
N LEU A 55 1.14 11.24 -1.23
CA LEU A 55 2.52 10.76 -1.00
C LEU A 55 2.96 10.93 0.47
N SER A 56 2.34 11.85 1.21
CA SER A 56 2.54 12.03 2.65
C SER A 56 2.07 10.83 3.51
N GLU A 57 1.17 9.99 2.98
CA GLU A 57 0.67 8.79 3.66
C GLU A 57 1.62 7.58 3.54
N PHE A 58 2.70 7.70 2.75
CA PHE A 58 3.78 6.71 2.73
C PHE A 58 4.69 6.93 3.93
N ALA A 59 4.15 6.65 5.11
CA ALA A 59 4.77 6.97 6.39
C ALA A 59 4.47 5.91 7.46
N TYR A 60 4.14 4.68 7.06
CA TYR A 60 3.79 3.60 7.98
C TYR A 60 4.63 2.34 7.78
N ASP A 61 4.77 1.54 8.83
CA ASP A 61 5.24 0.15 8.75
C ASP A 61 4.09 -0.81 8.40
N ARG A 62 4.33 -2.13 8.40
CA ARG A 62 3.29 -3.12 8.06
C ARG A 62 2.18 -3.23 9.12
N TYR A 63 2.41 -2.72 10.32
CA TYR A 63 1.49 -2.75 11.47
C TYR A 63 0.85 -1.38 11.74
N GLY A 64 1.00 -0.41 10.83
CA GLY A 64 0.43 0.93 10.95
C GLY A 64 1.12 1.84 11.95
N ASN A 65 2.31 1.48 12.44
CA ASN A 65 3.12 2.39 13.23
C ASN A 65 3.73 3.45 12.31
N LYS A 66 3.78 4.69 12.79
CA LYS A 66 4.30 5.82 12.02
C LYS A 66 5.83 5.76 11.92
N LEU A 67 6.34 5.96 10.72
CA LEU A 67 7.76 6.02 10.37
C LEU A 67 8.13 7.42 9.85
N GLY A 68 9.37 7.55 9.38
CA GLY A 68 9.73 8.63 8.46
C GLY A 68 8.97 8.48 7.13
N GLY A 69 8.73 9.60 6.46
CA GLY A 69 8.03 9.61 5.17
C GLY A 69 8.89 9.09 4.02
N LEU A 70 8.24 8.98 2.87
CA LEU A 70 8.86 8.66 1.60
C LEU A 70 9.96 9.66 1.22
N LYS A 71 11.03 9.15 0.59
CA LYS A 71 12.10 9.97 0.03
C LYS A 71 12.11 9.88 -1.50
N PHE A 72 12.70 10.89 -2.15
CA PHE A 72 12.73 10.96 -3.61
C PHE A 72 13.46 9.77 -4.24
N GLU A 73 14.54 9.29 -3.63
CA GLU A 73 15.29 8.11 -4.07
C GLU A 73 14.48 6.81 -4.04
N ASN A 74 13.34 6.77 -3.34
CA ASN A 74 12.46 5.61 -3.31
C ASN A 74 11.54 5.51 -4.54
N LEU A 75 11.56 6.47 -5.47
CA LEU A 75 10.62 6.53 -6.59
C LEU A 75 11.12 5.81 -7.86
N THR A 76 11.81 4.67 -7.74
CA THR A 76 12.33 3.91 -8.91
C THR A 76 11.63 2.58 -9.14
N GLY A 77 10.95 2.03 -8.13
CA GLY A 77 10.12 0.85 -8.22
C GLY A 77 8.83 1.02 -7.43
N MET A 78 7.81 0.23 -7.78
CA MET A 78 6.52 0.24 -7.11
C MET A 78 6.03 -1.18 -6.90
N THR A 79 5.57 -1.48 -5.69
CA THR A 79 4.99 -2.79 -5.34
C THR A 79 3.63 -2.60 -4.68
N MET A 80 2.64 -3.37 -5.12
CA MET A 80 1.35 -3.52 -4.44
C MET A 80 1.30 -4.93 -3.84
N PHE A 81 1.15 -5.02 -2.52
CA PHE A 81 1.16 -6.29 -1.81
C PHE A 81 -0.04 -6.41 -0.88
N LEU A 82 -0.94 -7.35 -1.19
CA LEU A 82 -2.06 -7.70 -0.33
C LEU A 82 -1.56 -8.72 0.70
N TYR A 83 -0.98 -8.19 1.77
CA TYR A 83 -0.50 -8.95 2.91
C TYR A 83 -0.91 -8.20 4.18
N THR A 84 -0.76 -8.86 5.33
CA THR A 84 -1.16 -8.43 6.69
C THR A 84 -1.17 -6.91 6.93
N GLY A 85 -2.01 -6.44 7.85
CA GLY A 85 -2.12 -5.01 8.17
C GLY A 85 -2.07 -4.74 9.67
N PRO A 86 -2.35 -3.50 10.12
CA PRO A 86 -2.35 -3.08 11.53
C PRO A 86 -3.43 -3.75 12.41
N TYR A 87 -4.07 -4.81 11.92
CA TYR A 87 -5.34 -5.27 12.45
C TYR A 87 -5.15 -6.12 13.71
N LYS A 88 -5.86 -5.74 14.76
CA LYS A 88 -5.99 -6.50 16.00
C LYS A 88 -7.31 -7.27 16.08
N GLU A 89 -8.22 -7.03 15.12
CA GLU A 89 -9.55 -7.62 15.07
C GLU A 89 -9.62 -8.87 14.20
N ALA A 90 -10.70 -9.64 14.37
CA ALA A 90 -10.97 -10.82 13.56
C ALA A 90 -11.12 -10.46 12.08
N THR A 91 -10.40 -11.20 11.23
CA THR A 91 -10.50 -11.07 9.77
C THR A 91 -11.58 -11.98 9.23
N VAL A 92 -12.16 -11.60 8.09
CA VAL A 92 -13.12 -12.43 7.36
C VAL A 92 -12.41 -13.08 6.19
N GLU A 93 -12.51 -14.40 6.08
CA GLU A 93 -12.01 -15.14 4.93
C GLU A 93 -12.72 -14.67 3.66
N CYS A 94 -11.96 -14.43 2.59
CA CYS A 94 -12.50 -13.94 1.32
C CYS A 94 -11.63 -14.35 0.13
N SER A 95 -12.17 -14.17 -1.08
CA SER A 95 -11.47 -14.38 -2.35
C SER A 95 -11.55 -13.10 -3.19
N PRO A 96 -10.74 -12.07 -2.86
CA PRO A 96 -10.88 -10.75 -3.46
C PRO A 96 -10.41 -10.76 -4.92
N THR A 97 -11.14 -10.05 -5.78
CA THR A 97 -10.66 -9.63 -7.10
C THR A 97 -10.45 -8.12 -7.07
N ILE A 98 -9.25 -7.67 -7.40
CA ILE A 98 -8.89 -6.25 -7.40
C ILE A 98 -8.39 -5.89 -8.80
N CYS A 99 -9.12 -5.03 -9.50
CA CYS A 99 -8.73 -4.49 -10.80
C CYS A 99 -8.17 -3.07 -10.61
N VAL A 100 -7.01 -2.79 -11.19
CA VAL A 100 -6.33 -1.50 -11.07
C VAL A 100 -5.94 -1.01 -12.46
N ASP A 101 -6.18 0.28 -12.73
CA ASP A 101 -5.80 0.94 -13.98
C ASP A 101 -5.46 2.42 -13.69
N ASN A 102 -4.79 3.09 -14.63
CA ASN A 102 -4.47 4.52 -14.60
C ASN A 102 -3.68 4.97 -13.35
N ILE A 103 -2.72 4.15 -12.90
CA ILE A 103 -1.81 4.50 -11.80
C ILE A 103 -1.02 5.76 -12.21
N ARG A 104 -1.14 6.81 -11.40
CA ARG A 104 -0.55 8.12 -11.69
C ARG A 104 -0.23 8.87 -10.41
N VAL A 105 0.78 9.73 -10.48
CA VAL A 105 1.07 10.74 -9.47
C VAL A 105 0.55 12.08 -10.01
N CYS A 106 -0.22 12.81 -9.21
CA CYS A 106 -0.75 14.11 -9.57
C CYS A 106 -0.63 15.10 -8.39
N PRO A 107 -0.61 16.41 -8.67
CA PRO A 107 -0.73 17.42 -7.61
C PRO A 107 -2.01 17.19 -6.80
N ILE A 108 -1.93 17.45 -5.50
CA ILE A 108 -3.12 17.59 -4.66
C ILE A 108 -3.57 19.03 -4.86
N ASN A 109 -4.74 19.21 -5.47
CA ASN A 109 -5.39 20.51 -5.47
C ASN A 109 -6.03 20.68 -4.10
N GLU A 110 -5.51 21.63 -3.31
CA GLU A 110 -6.15 22.12 -2.08
C GLU A 110 -7.41 22.93 -2.40
#